data_AF-A0A1Y5FKW6-F1
#
_entry.id   AF-A0A1Y5FKW6-F1
#
_cell.length_a   1.000
_cell.length_b   1.000
_cell.length_c   1.000
_cell.angle_alpha   90.00
_cell.angle_beta   90.00
_cell.angle_gamma   90.00
#
_symmetry.space_group_name_H-M   'P 1'
#
loop_
_entity.id
_entity.type
_entity.pdbx_description
1 polymer ?
#
loop_
_entity_poly.entity_id
_entity_poly.type
_entity_poly.pdbx_seq_one_letter_code
_entity_poly.pdbx_strand_id
1 'polypeptide(L)' 'THKLASVTVLADGAATADALATAFMVMGAEKTLKLAAQRDIPVYLLVKTADGFQASHSTAFVPYLDGAE' A
#
# COMPACT_ATOMS: atom_id res chain seq x y z
N THR A 1 -17.48 -4.66 -0.36
CA THR A 1 -16.47 -4.60 0.71
C THR A 1 -15.24 -5.38 0.29
N HIS A 2 -14.03 -4.81 0.41
CA HIS A 2 -12.76 -5.47 0.09
C HIS A 2 -12.06 -5.99 1.36
N LYS A 3 -10.99 -6.78 1.19
CA LYS A 3 -10.21 -7.38 2.30
C LYS A 3 -8.95 -6.59 2.71
N LEU A 4 -8.67 -5.46 2.07
CA LEU A 4 -7.57 -4.58 2.45
C LEU A 4 -7.76 -4.09 3.90
N ALA A 5 -6.76 -4.33 4.75
CA ALA A 5 -6.81 -4.06 6.19
C ALA A 5 -5.87 -2.93 6.62
N SER A 6 -4.74 -2.75 5.92
CA SER A 6 -3.80 -1.65 6.17
C SER A 6 -3.20 -1.15 4.86
N VAL A 7 -2.91 0.15 4.82
CA VAL A 7 -2.20 0.83 3.74
C VAL A 7 -1.11 1.70 4.37
N THR A 8 0.11 1.57 3.88
CA THR A 8 1.25 2.43 4.21
C THR A 8 1.73 3.08 2.92
N VAL A 9 1.81 4.41 2.91
CA VAL A 9 2.26 5.19 1.74
C VAL A 9 3.47 6.04 2.16
N LEU A 10 4.49 6.09 1.31
CA LEU A 10 5.60 7.04 1.45
C LEU A 10 5.42 8.15 0.41
N ALA A 11 5.56 9.39 0.85
CA ALA A 11 5.50 10.58 0.01
C ALA A 11 6.29 11.72 0.68
N ASP A 12 6.67 12.75 -0.10
CA ASP A 12 7.44 13.90 0.39
C ASP A 12 6.72 14.71 1.48
N GLY A 13 5.39 14.61 1.54
CA GLY A 13 4.55 15.31 2.51
C GLY A 13 3.56 14.38 3.20
N ALA A 14 3.44 14.52 4.53
CA ALA A 14 2.52 13.74 5.34
C ALA A 14 1.06 13.89 4.88
N ALA A 15 0.64 15.10 4.47
CA ALA A 15 -0.70 15.35 3.95
C ALA A 15 -0.99 14.55 2.67
N THR A 16 0.01 14.45 1.78
CA THR A 16 -0.11 13.64 0.54
C THR A 16 -0.17 12.16 0.87
N ALA A 17 0.68 11.68 1.78
CA ALA A 17 0.66 10.29 2.22
C ALA A 17 -0.69 9.90 2.83
N ASP A 18 -1.25 10.74 3.70
CA ASP A 18 -2.53 10.51 4.37
C ASP A 18 -3.72 10.48 3.40
N ALA A 19 -3.76 11.45 2.47
CA ALA A 19 -4.79 11.49 1.43
C ALA A 19 -4.73 10.25 0.51
N LEU A 20 -3.53 9.84 0.10
CA LEU A 20 -3.33 8.64 -0.72
C LEU A 20 -3.69 7.37 0.04
N ALA A 21 -3.27 7.24 1.31
CA ALA A 21 -3.61 6.08 2.14
C ALA A 21 -5.13 5.92 2.29
N THR A 22 -5.84 7.03 2.53
CA THR A 22 -7.30 7.05 2.58
C THR A 22 -7.92 6.64 1.24
N ALA A 23 -7.46 7.21 0.13
CA ALA A 23 -7.97 6.88 -1.20
C ALA A 23 -7.74 5.40 -1.56
N PHE A 24 -6.55 4.88 -1.28
CA PHE A 24 -6.17 3.49 -1.53
C PHE A 24 -6.94 2.51 -0.64
N MET A 25 -7.22 2.89 0.61
CA MET A 25 -8.10 2.12 1.48
C MET A 25 -9.47 1.96 0.83
N VAL A 26 -10.07 3.00 0.24
CA VAL A 26 -11.36 2.92 -0.47
C VAL A 26 -11.26 2.12 -1.77
N MET A 27 -10.16 2.25 -2.52
CA MET A 27 -9.96 1.57 -3.80
C MET A 27 -9.78 0.05 -3.67
N GLY A 28 -9.21 -0.40 -2.55
CA GLY A 28 -8.81 -1.80 -2.35
C GLY A 28 -7.48 -2.17 -3.00
N ALA A 29 -6.98 -3.37 -2.68
CA ALA A 29 -5.59 -3.75 -2.95
C ALA A 29 -5.22 -3.80 -4.45
N GLU A 30 -6.05 -4.44 -5.28
CA GLU A 30 -5.75 -4.64 -6.71
C GLU A 30 -5.63 -3.31 -7.46
N LYS A 31 -6.63 -2.42 -7.29
CA LYS A 31 -6.64 -1.10 -7.94
C LYS A 31 -5.50 -0.22 -7.42
N THR A 32 -5.19 -0.32 -6.13
CA THR A 32 -4.07 0.41 -5.51
C THR A 32 -2.74 -0.01 -6.12
N LEU A 33 -2.44 -1.32 -6.18
CA LEU A 33 -1.17 -1.81 -6.77
C LEU A 33 -1.04 -1.42 -8.23
N LYS A 34 -2.13 -1.49 -9.00
CA LYS A 34 -2.14 -1.06 -10.40
C LYS A 34 -1.81 0.43 -10.55
N LEU A 35 -2.45 1.30 -9.77
CA LEU A 35 -2.20 2.74 -9.83
C LEU A 35 -0.80 3.09 -9.30
N ALA A 36 -0.37 2.44 -8.22
CA ALA A 36 0.95 2.64 -7.64
C ALA A 36 2.06 2.26 -8.64
N ALA A 37 1.91 1.16 -9.38
CA ALA A 37 2.84 0.80 -10.45
C ALA A 37 2.85 1.81 -11.61
N GLN A 38 1.70 2.38 -11.98
CA GLN A 38 1.60 3.38 -13.06
C GLN A 38 2.19 4.74 -12.69
N ARG A 39 2.22 5.09 -11.40
CA ARG A 39 2.59 6.41 -10.89
C ARG A 39 3.85 6.40 -10.03
N ASP A 40 4.51 5.25 -9.95
CA ASP A 40 5.70 5.03 -9.14
C ASP A 40 5.52 5.44 -7.67
N ILE A 41 4.37 5.09 -7.09
CA ILE A 41 4.03 5.42 -5.70
C ILE A 41 4.50 4.29 -4.78
N PRO A 42 5.37 4.57 -3.78
CA PRO A 42 5.73 3.58 -2.78
C PRO A 42 4.51 3.30 -1.88
N VAL A 43 3.98 2.08 -1.96
CA VAL A 43 2.88 1.62 -1.12
C VAL A 43 3.12 0.21 -0.62
N TYR A 44 2.76 -0.04 0.63
CA TYR A 44 2.71 -1.36 1.27
C TYR A 44 1.30 -1.61 1.81
N LEU A 45 0.82 -2.83 1.62
CA LEU A 45 -0.56 -3.23 1.87
C LEU A 45 -0.58 -4.50 2.73
N LEU A 46 -1.48 -4.54 3.71
CA LEU A 46 -1.85 -5.79 4.38
C LEU A 46 -3.27 -6.16 4.00
N VAL A 47 -3.43 -7.34 3.40
CA VAL A 47 -4.72 -7.87 2.96
C VAL A 47 -5.10 -9.04 3.86
N LYS A 48 -6.32 -9.00 4.42
CA LYS A 48 -6.83 -10.08 5.25
C LYS A 48 -7.08 -11.34 4.42
N THR A 49 -6.53 -12.46 4.88
CA THR A 49 -6.78 -13.81 4.33
C THR A 49 -7.59 -14.63 5.32
N ALA A 50 -7.83 -15.92 5.03
CA ALA A 50 -8.52 -16.82 5.96
C ALA A 50 -7.68 -17.06 7.24
N ASP A 51 -6.36 -17.18 7.08
CA ASP A 51 -5.44 -17.61 8.13
C ASP A 51 -4.57 -16.47 8.69
N GLY A 52 -4.87 -15.21 8.33
CA GLY A 52 -4.12 -14.05 8.82
C GLY A 52 -4.09 -12.89 7.84
N PHE A 53 -2.87 -12.41 7.54
CA PHE A 53 -2.63 -11.29 6.64
C PHE A 53 -1.58 -11.65 5.60
N GLN A 54 -1.81 -11.20 4.37
CA GLN A 54 -0.84 -11.25 3.29
C GLN A 54 -0.33 -9.84 3.01
N ALA A 55 0.99 -9.69 2.97
CA ALA A 55 1.64 -8.46 2.55
C ALA A 55 1.68 -8.35 1.03
N SER A 56 1.55 -7.14 0.51
CA SER A 56 1.82 -6.82 -0.90
C SER A 56 2.32 -5.39 -0.99
N HIS A 57 3.16 -5.08 -1.97
CA HIS A 57 3.75 -3.75 -2.09
C HIS A 57 3.99 -3.40 -3.56
N SER A 58 4.15 -2.12 -3.86
CA SER A 58 4.62 -1.67 -5.18
C SER A 58 6.13 -1.88 -5.32
N THR A 59 6.62 -1.88 -6.56
CA THR A 59 8.06 -1.89 -6.85
C THR A 59 8.78 -0.69 -6.23
N ALA A 60 8.13 0.48 -6.25
CA ALA A 60 8.64 1.71 -5.65
C ALA A 60 8.86 1.61 -4.12
N PHE A 61 8.22 0.64 -3.45
CA PHE A 61 8.39 0.41 -2.02
C PHE A 61 9.60 -0.49 -1.70
N VAL A 62 10.14 -1.24 -2.67
CA VAL A 62 11.24 -2.21 -2.47
C VAL A 62 12.45 -1.61 -1.75
N PRO A 63 12.94 -0.39 -2.07
CA PRO A 63 14.10 0.19 -1.40
C PRO A 63 13.93 0.41 0.11
N TYR A 64 12.70 0.31 0.64
CA TYR A 64 12.36 0.56 2.04
C TYR A 64 12.06 -0.73 2.81
N LEU A 65 12.21 -1.90 2.20
CA LEU A 65 11.96 -3.20 2.86
C LEU A 65 13.18 -3.74 3.62
N ASP A 66 14.38 -3.30 3.25
CA ASP A 66 15.62 -3.76 3.88
C ASP A 66 15.79 -3.08 5.24
N GLY A 67 15.71 -3.87 6.32
CA GLY A 67 15.79 -3.40 7.72
C GLY A 67 14.72 -3.94 8.66
N ALA A 68 13.75 -4.70 8.15
CA ALA A 68 12.79 -5.45 8.95
C ALA A 68 13.31 -6.89 9.21
N GLU A 69 14.40 -7.02 9.96
CA GLU A 69 14.80 -8.26 10.63
C GLU A 69 14.31 -8.28 12.08
#